data_AF-A0A1Q9NC07-F1
#
_entry.id   AF-A0A1Q9NC07-F1
#
_cell.length_a   1.000
_cell.length_b   1.000
_cell.length_c   1.000
_cell.angle_alpha   90.00
_cell.angle_beta   90.00
_cell.angle_gamma   90.00
#
_symmetry.space_group_name_H-M   'P 1'
#
loop_
_entity.id
_entity.type
_entity.pdbx_description
1 polymer ?
#
loop_
_entity_poly.entity_id
_entity_poly.type
_entity_poly.pdbx_seq_one_letter_code
_entity_poly.pdbx_strand_id
1 'polypeptide(L)'
;MLMCPYCGEEPPNPRLQLHQLLTSELKHGKRIHHGVVYCEECTRFWMIHDDILYMSTDDIRDKKKELEFLREWQEQLPEHITQQSKPYNLKIN
;
A
#
# COMPACT_ATOMS: atom_id res chain seq x y z
N MET A 1 7.59 11.40 -9.53
CA MET A 1 8.07 10.55 -8.42
C MET A 1 6.94 10.48 -7.41
N LEU A 2 6.55 9.28 -6.97
CA LEU A 2 5.53 9.11 -5.93
C LEU A 2 6.12 9.52 -4.58
N MET A 3 5.33 10.14 -3.71
CA MET A 3 5.78 10.67 -2.42
C MET A 3 4.78 10.31 -1.33
N CYS A 4 5.28 10.13 -0.09
CA CYS A 4 4.45 9.86 1.07
C CYS A 4 3.66 11.13 1.47
N PRO A 5 2.32 11.11 1.51
CA PRO A 5 1.51 12.25 1.97
C PRO A 5 1.79 12.72 3.41
N TYR A 6 2.46 11.90 4.23
CA TYR A 6 2.62 12.14 5.67
C TYR A 6 4.02 12.55 6.10
N CYS A 7 5.05 12.05 5.44
CA CYS A 7 6.43 12.31 5.86
C CYS A 7 7.03 13.53 5.16
N GLY A 8 6.36 14.08 4.14
CA GLY A 8 6.84 15.24 3.39
C GLY A 8 8.11 14.94 2.56
N GLU A 9 8.74 16.02 2.09
CA GLU A 9 9.93 15.99 1.22
C GLU A 9 11.26 16.14 1.98
N GLU A 10 11.26 16.27 3.32
CA GLU A 10 12.50 16.55 4.04
C GLU A 10 13.47 15.36 4.00
N PRO A 11 14.75 15.57 3.65
CA PRO A 11 15.71 14.50 3.50
C PRO A 11 16.02 13.75 4.81
N PRO A 12 16.19 12.42 4.77
CA PRO A 12 16.02 11.56 3.60
C PRO A 12 14.53 11.26 3.32
N ASN A 13 14.08 11.52 2.09
CA ASN A 13 12.74 11.18 1.63
C ASN A 13 12.44 9.69 1.96
N PRO A 14 11.33 9.38 2.65
CA PRO A 14 10.99 8.00 2.99
C PRO A 14 11.07 7.09 1.77
N ARG A 15 11.70 5.93 1.95
CA ARG A 15 11.66 4.89 0.93
C ARG A 15 10.26 4.30 0.87
N LEU A 16 9.51 4.71 -0.16
CA LEU A 16 8.29 4.02 -0.56
C LEU A 16 8.66 2.69 -1.22
N GLN A 17 8.20 1.59 -0.64
CA GLN A 17 8.33 0.25 -1.19
C GLN A 17 7.08 -0.13 -1.96
N LEU A 18 7.26 -0.78 -3.12
CA LEU A 18 6.16 -1.26 -3.95
C LEU A 18 6.11 -2.79 -3.90
N HIS A 19 5.04 -3.32 -3.35
CA HIS A 19 4.72 -4.75 -3.34
C HIS A 19 3.70 -5.04 -4.43
N GLN A 20 4.15 -5.72 -5.50
CA GLN A 20 3.31 -6.06 -6.64
C GLN A 20 2.64 -7.41 -6.37
N LEU A 21 1.32 -7.50 -6.53
CA LEU A 21 0.54 -8.69 -6.24
C LEU A 21 -0.02 -9.33 -7.52
N LEU A 22 -0.71 -8.53 -8.35
CA LEU A 22 -1.23 -8.96 -9.64
C LEU A 22 -0.73 -8.03 -10.74
N THR A 23 -0.12 -8.60 -11.77
CA THR A 23 0.50 -7.81 -12.84
C THR A 23 0.31 -8.44 -14.21
N SER A 24 0.32 -7.61 -15.25
CA SER A 24 0.37 -8.04 -16.65
C SER A 24 1.55 -7.43 -17.38
N GLU A 25 2.14 -8.21 -18.28
CA GLU A 25 3.18 -7.75 -19.19
C GLU A 25 2.54 -7.04 -20.40
N LEU A 26 3.07 -5.88 -20.75
CA LEU A 26 2.66 -5.07 -21.89
C LEU A 26 3.82 -4.93 -22.87
N LYS A 27 3.51 -4.55 -24.12
CA LYS A 27 4.51 -4.34 -25.17
C LYS A 27 5.64 -3.37 -24.76
N HIS A 28 5.35 -2.40 -23.90
CA HIS A 28 6.30 -1.36 -23.48
C HIS A 28 6.39 -1.20 -21.96
N GLY A 29 6.15 -2.28 -21.19
CA GLY A 29 6.32 -2.23 -19.74
C GLY A 29 5.41 -3.19 -19.01
N LYS A 30 5.19 -2.91 -17.74
CA LYS A 30 4.42 -3.75 -16.84
C LYS A 30 3.26 -2.95 -16.24
N ARG A 31 2.09 -3.58 -16.13
CA ARG A 31 0.92 -3.01 -15.46
C ARG A 31 0.69 -3.75 -14.15
N ILE A 32 0.41 -2.97 -13.11
CA ILE A 32 0.14 -3.50 -11.76
C ILE A 32 -1.35 -3.30 -11.51
N HIS A 33 -2.08 -4.41 -11.54
CA HIS A 33 -3.51 -4.44 -11.25
C HIS A 33 -3.77 -4.34 -9.75
N HIS A 34 -3.01 -5.11 -8.98
CA HIS A 34 -3.10 -5.15 -7.52
C HIS A 34 -1.72 -5.04 -6.90
N GLY A 35 -1.63 -4.34 -5.78
CA GLY A 35 -0.37 -4.12 -5.07
C GLY A 35 -0.52 -3.23 -3.85
N VAL A 36 0.59 -2.99 -3.18
CA VAL A 36 0.67 -2.08 -2.03
C VAL A 36 1.87 -1.17 -2.19
N VAL A 37 1.67 0.13 -1.95
CA VAL A 37 2.76 1.07 -1.70
C VAL A 37 2.90 1.22 -0.18
N TYR A 38 4.07 0.92 0.37
CA TYR A 38 4.34 0.96 1.81
C TYR A 38 5.41 2.01 2.13
N CYS A 39 5.19 2.81 3.15
CA CYS A 39 6.16 3.77 3.66
C CYS A 39 6.86 3.20 4.89
N GLU A 40 8.17 2.95 4.79
CA GLU A 40 8.96 2.39 5.91
C GLU A 40 9.03 3.33 7.13
N GLU A 41 8.95 4.65 6.91
CA GLU A 41 9.10 5.64 7.98
C GLU A 41 7.85 5.77 8.86
N CYS A 42 6.68 5.98 8.25
CA CYS A 42 5.44 6.18 8.99
C CYS A 42 4.58 4.91 9.13
N THR A 43 5.03 3.81 8.52
CA THR A 43 4.38 2.49 8.46
C THR A 43 3.00 2.47 7.80
N ARG A 44 2.67 3.50 7.00
CA ARG A 44 1.43 3.53 6.22
C ARG A 44 1.57 2.76 4.93
N PHE A 45 0.49 2.09 4.55
CA PHE A 45 0.36 1.47 3.24
C PHE A 45 -0.73 2.17 2.42
N TRP A 46 -0.74 1.99 1.10
CA TRP A 46 -1.83 2.35 0.19
C TRP A 46 -2.05 1.22 -0.80
N MET A 47 -3.30 0.84 -1.02
CA MET A 47 -3.66 -0.19 -1.97
C MET A 47 -3.59 0.31 -3.41
N ILE A 48 -3.06 -0.53 -4.29
CA ILE A 48 -3.30 -0.50 -5.73
C ILE A 48 -4.39 -1.55 -5.97
N HIS A 49 -5.52 -1.13 -6.52
CA HIS A 49 -6.65 -2.01 -6.83
C HIS A 49 -7.27 -1.59 -8.16
N ASP A 50 -7.49 -2.55 -9.05
CA ASP A 50 -7.94 -2.31 -10.43
C ASP A 50 -7.13 -1.22 -11.16
N ASP A 51 -5.79 -1.33 -11.12
CA ASP A 51 -4.83 -0.39 -11.72
C ASP A 51 -4.73 0.99 -11.05
N ILE A 52 -5.54 1.27 -10.03
CA ILE A 52 -5.63 2.58 -9.38
C ILE A 52 -4.92 2.54 -8.03
N LEU A 53 -3.99 3.46 -7.81
CA LEU A 53 -3.37 3.70 -6.51
C LEU A 53 -4.27 4.61 -5.66
N TYR A 54 -4.79 4.10 -4.54
CA TYR A 54 -5.63 4.83 -3.60
C TYR A 54 -4.80 5.50 -2.50
N MET A 55 -4.10 6.58 -2.85
CA MET A 55 -3.19 7.29 -1.94
C MET A 55 -3.86 8.44 -1.17
N SER A 56 -4.83 8.10 -0.32
CA SER A 56 -5.58 9.09 0.48
C SER A 56 -5.05 9.26 1.91
N THR A 57 -5.44 10.36 2.56
CA THR A 57 -5.23 10.58 4.00
C THR A 57 -6.19 9.72 4.83
N ASP A 58 -5.86 9.49 6.10
CA ASP A 58 -6.45 8.45 6.96
C ASP A 58 -7.91 8.78 7.30
N ASP A 59 -8.27 10.05 7.28
CA ASP A 59 -9.61 10.58 7.56
C ASP A 59 -10.64 10.25 6.47
N ILE A 60 -10.19 9.96 5.24
CA ILE A 60 -11.06 9.67 4.09
C ILE A 60 -10.87 8.24 3.53
N ARG A 61 -10.14 7.37 4.25
CA ARG A 61 -9.93 5.97 3.85
C ARG A 61 -11.08 5.07 4.30
N ASP A 62 -11.44 4.12 3.45
CA ASP A 62 -12.47 3.13 3.75
C ASP A 62 -11.88 1.92 4.46
N LYS A 63 -11.94 1.94 5.80
CA LYS A 63 -11.45 0.83 6.65
C LYS A 63 -11.95 -0.54 6.22
N LYS A 64 -13.20 -0.66 5.79
CA LYS A 64 -13.78 -1.95 5.45
C LYS A 64 -13.09 -2.51 4.21
N LYS A 65 -13.00 -1.72 3.14
CA LYS A 65 -12.34 -2.12 1.89
C LYS A 65 -10.88 -2.48 2.09
N GLU A 66 -10.17 -1.73 2.93
CA GLU A 66 -8.76 -1.99 3.18
C GLU A 66 -8.52 -3.27 3.98
N LEU A 67 -9.36 -3.55 4.97
CA LEU A 67 -9.30 -4.82 5.68
C LEU A 67 -9.70 -6.00 4.80
N GLU A 68 -10.66 -5.83 3.88
CA GLU A 68 -11.01 -6.84 2.88
C GLU A 68 -9.82 -7.12 1.94
N PHE A 69 -9.19 -6.06 1.41
CA PHE A 69 -8.00 -6.16 0.57
C PHE A 69 -6.85 -6.87 1.30
N LEU A 70 -6.54 -6.48 2.54
CA LEU A 70 -5.48 -7.10 3.31
C LEU A 70 -5.74 -8.58 3.57
N ARG A 71 -7.00 -8.99 3.82
CA ARG A 71 -7.36 -10.41 3.99
C ARG A 71 -7.21 -11.20 2.70
N GLU A 72 -7.65 -10.63 1.58
CA GLU A 72 -7.54 -11.26 0.26
C GLU A 72 -6.08 -11.56 -0.11
N TRP A 73 -5.18 -10.63 0.17
CA TRP A 73 -3.77 -10.72 -0.22
C TRP A 73 -2.81 -11.08 0.92
N GLN A 74 -3.34 -11.54 2.06
CA GLN A 74 -2.57 -11.75 3.29
C GLN A 74 -1.37 -12.70 3.10
N GLU A 75 -1.54 -13.76 2.31
CA GLU A 75 -0.50 -14.78 2.09
C GLU A 75 0.66 -14.27 1.22
N GLN A 76 0.42 -13.25 0.41
CA GLN A 76 1.40 -12.69 -0.53
C GLN A 76 2.06 -11.41 0.01
N LEU A 77 1.39 -10.72 0.94
CA LEU A 77 1.89 -9.51 1.56
C LEU A 77 2.81 -9.82 2.74
N PRO A 78 3.89 -9.05 2.94
CA PRO A 78 4.72 -9.13 4.13
C PRO A 78 3.91 -8.91 5.42
N GLU A 79 4.31 -9.61 6.49
CA GLU A 79 3.65 -9.51 7.80
C GLU A 79 3.62 -8.08 8.36
N HIS A 80 4.67 -7.28 8.14
CA HIS A 80 4.70 -5.89 8.60
C HIS A 80 3.59 -5.02 7.95
N ILE A 81 3.15 -5.38 6.73
CA ILE A 81 2.02 -4.70 6.08
C ILE A 81 0.70 -5.23 6.66
N THR A 82 0.56 -6.55 6.78
CA THR A 82 -0.73 -7.15 7.18
C THR A 82 -1.02 -7.01 8.68
N GLN A 83 0.00 -6.88 9.54
CA GLN A 83 -0.16 -6.91 11.01
C GLN A 83 0.29 -5.63 11.74
N GLN A 84 1.07 -4.75 11.09
CA GLN A 84 1.72 -3.62 11.77
C GLN A 84 1.49 -2.27 11.08
N SER A 85 0.87 -2.27 9.90
CA SER A 85 0.70 -1.04 9.13
C SER A 85 -0.37 -0.12 9.70
N LYS A 86 -0.28 1.15 9.28
CA LYS A 86 -1.26 2.20 9.54
C LYS A 86 -2.05 2.52 8.27
N PRO A 87 -3.27 3.08 8.42
CA PRO A 87 -4.02 3.22 9.66
C PRO A 87 -4.67 1.91 10.11
N TYR A 88 -4.76 0.92 9.21
CA TYR A 88 -5.46 -0.34 9.44
C TYR A 88 -4.53 -1.51 9.17
N ASN A 89 -4.71 -2.58 9.95
CA ASN A 89 -4.06 -3.86 9.76
C ASN A 89 -5.00 -4.96 10.27
N LEU A 90 -4.66 -6.21 9.99
CA LEU A 90 -5.46 -7.39 10.34
C LEU A 90 -5.31 -7.81 11.81
N LYS A 91 -4.41 -7.18 12.56
CA LYS A 91 -4.22 -7.54 13.95
C LYS A 91 -5.48 -7.19 14.74
N ILE A 92 -6.10 -8.20 15.30
CA ILE A 92 -7.21 -8.05 16.22
C ILE A 92 -6.60 -7.62 17.56
N ASN A 93 -6.90 -6.40 17.99
CA ASN A 93 -6.82 -6.00 19.40
C ASN A 93 -8.22 -6.03 19.99
#